data_AF-A0A8T1SCQ9-F1
#
_entry.id   AF-A0A8T1SCQ9-F1
#
_cell.length_a   1.000
_cell.length_b   1.000
_cell.length_c   1.000
_cell.angle_alpha   90.00
_cell.angle_beta   90.00
_cell.angle_gamma   90.00
#
_symmetry.space_group_name_H-M   'P 1'
#
loop_
_entity.id
_entity.type
_entity.pdbx_description
1 polymer ?
#
loop_
_entity_poly.entity_id
_entity_poly.type
_entity_poly.pdbx_seq_one_letter_code
_entity_poly.pdbx_strand_id
1 'polypeptide(L)'
;AQLISLFLLVGYSLFAIGIGSLLLGYYNLVKWNRERRRLLIEDLETRIALLPLLQAETDRRTLRLLRENLEEEAKIMKDVPGWKVGESVFHTDRWVPPTADELYYLRPVSELHNQKFGLQWYV
;
A
#
# COMPACT_ATOMS: atom_id res chain seq x y z
N ALA A 1 -13.96 -45.01 -47.31
CA ALA A 1 -13.54 -43.68 -47.79
C ALA A 1 -14.44 -42.56 -47.27
N GLN A 2 -15.76 -42.59 -47.53
CA GLN A 2 -16.70 -41.51 -47.15
C GLN A 2 -16.80 -41.21 -45.64
N LEU A 3 -16.71 -42.24 -44.77
CA LEU A 3 -16.71 -42.03 -43.31
C LEU A 3 -15.45 -41.29 -42.83
N ILE A 4 -14.27 -41.63 -43.36
CA ILE A 4 -12.99 -41.00 -42.98
C ILE A 4 -12.98 -39.52 -43.40
N SER A 5 -13.51 -39.19 -44.59
CA SER A 5 -13.63 -37.79 -45.02
C SER A 5 -14.59 -36.97 -44.16
N LEU A 6 -15.67 -37.59 -43.64
CA LEU A 6 -16.60 -36.91 -42.73
C LEU A 6 -15.96 -36.62 -41.36
N PHE A 7 -15.19 -37.56 -40.80
CA PHE A 7 -14.44 -37.32 -39.56
C PHE A 7 -13.41 -36.21 -39.70
N LEU A 8 -12.71 -36.12 -40.84
CA LEU A 8 -11.75 -35.05 -41.10
C LEU A 8 -12.44 -33.68 -41.20
N LEU A 9 -13.58 -33.58 -41.89
CA LEU A 9 -14.36 -32.34 -41.98
C LEU A 9 -14.85 -31.82 -40.62
N VAL A 10 -15.29 -32.73 -39.74
CA VAL A 10 -15.68 -32.38 -38.36
C VAL A 10 -14.47 -31.93 -37.54
N GLY A 11 -13.31 -32.56 -37.72
CA GLY A 11 -12.07 -32.12 -37.07
C GLY A 11 -11.70 -30.68 -37.45
N TYR A 12 -11.69 -30.36 -38.74
CA TYR A 12 -11.36 -29.01 -39.22
C TYR A 12 -12.36 -27.94 -38.76
N SER A 13 -13.66 -28.26 -38.71
CA SER A 13 -14.68 -27.30 -38.27
C SER A 13 -14.58 -26.99 -36.77
N LEU A 14 -14.28 -27.98 -35.93
CA LEU A 14 -14.06 -27.78 -34.50
C LEU A 14 -12.84 -26.89 -34.22
N PHE A 15 -11.73 -27.11 -34.93
CA PHE A 15 -10.56 -26.23 -34.81
C PHE A 15 -10.87 -24.80 -35.29
N ALA A 16 -11.64 -24.64 -36.37
CA ALA A 16 -12.04 -23.33 -36.85
C ALA A 16 -12.91 -22.55 -35.83
N ILE A 17 -13.87 -23.23 -35.19
CA ILE A 17 -14.70 -22.63 -34.12
C ILE A 17 -13.87 -22.34 -32.87
N GLY A 18 -12.96 -23.23 -32.51
CA GLY A 18 -12.04 -23.05 -31.39
C GLY A 18 -11.16 -21.81 -31.59
N ILE A 19 -10.51 -21.69 -32.75
CA ILE A 19 -9.69 -20.52 -33.10
C ILE A 19 -10.55 -19.26 -33.17
N GLY A 20 -11.74 -19.33 -33.77
CA GLY A 20 -12.67 -18.18 -33.83
C GLY A 20 -13.08 -17.67 -32.46
N SER A 21 -13.44 -18.55 -31.53
CA SER A 21 -13.81 -18.16 -30.17
C SER A 21 -12.61 -17.59 -29.37
N LEU A 22 -11.41 -18.15 -29.56
CA LEU A 22 -10.18 -17.64 -28.95
C LEU A 22 -9.82 -16.23 -29.47
N LEU A 23 -9.91 -15.99 -30.78
CA LEU A 23 -9.63 -14.68 -31.37
C LEU A 23 -10.61 -13.61 -30.86
N LEU A 24 -11.90 -13.94 -30.79
CA LEU A 24 -12.91 -13.04 -30.23
C LEU A 24 -12.70 -12.80 -28.72
N GLY A 25 -12.40 -13.85 -27.97
CA GLY A 25 -12.07 -13.75 -26.54
C GLY A 25 -10.86 -12.84 -26.31
N TYR A 26 -9.79 -13.04 -27.06
CA TYR A 26 -8.56 -12.24 -26.96
C TYR A 26 -8.82 -10.77 -27.32
N TYR A 27 -9.58 -10.50 -28.38
CA TYR A 27 -9.94 -9.14 -28.76
C TYR A 27 -10.68 -8.41 -27.62
N ASN A 28 -11.67 -9.07 -27.02
CA ASN A 28 -12.43 -8.51 -25.90
C ASN A 28 -11.54 -8.30 -24.66
N LEU A 29 -10.66 -9.25 -24.35
CA LEU A 29 -9.69 -9.12 -23.25
C LEU A 29 -8.74 -7.96 -23.47
N VAL A 30 -8.18 -7.79 -24.67
CA VAL A 30 -7.29 -6.66 -24.99
C VAL A 30 -8.03 -5.33 -24.87
N LYS A 31 -9.26 -5.24 -25.39
CA LYS A 31 -10.10 -4.05 -25.27
C LYS A 31 -10.36 -3.72 -23.80
N TRP A 32 -10.75 -4.71 -23.00
CA TRP A 32 -11.02 -4.53 -21.57
C TRP A 32 -9.76 -4.16 -20.77
N ASN A 33 -8.62 -4.80 -21.05
CA ASN A 33 -7.36 -4.49 -20.39
C ASN A 33 -6.89 -3.06 -20.66
N ARG A 34 -7.13 -2.55 -21.87
CA ARG A 34 -6.86 -1.14 -22.20
C ARG A 34 -7.74 -0.20 -21.38
N GLU A 35 -9.01 -0.54 -21.22
CA GLU A 35 -9.94 0.27 -20.41
C GLU A 35 -9.56 0.25 -18.93
N ARG A 36 -9.29 -0.93 -18.35
CA ARG A 36 -8.80 -1.04 -16.97
C ARG A 36 -7.52 -0.25 -16.73
N ARG A 37 -6.64 -0.17 -17.72
CA ARG A 37 -5.42 0.65 -17.62
C ARG A 37 -5.75 2.15 -17.59
N ARG A 38 -6.76 2.61 -18.34
CA ARG A 38 -7.20 4.02 -18.29
C ARG A 38 -7.79 4.35 -16.92
N LEU A 39 -8.65 3.49 -16.39
CA LEU A 39 -9.22 3.66 -15.04
C LEU A 39 -8.12 3.68 -13.96
N LEU A 40 -7.13 2.78 -14.07
CA LEU A 40 -6.00 2.79 -13.13
C LEU A 40 -5.19 4.09 -13.20
N ILE A 41 -5.04 4.67 -14.38
CA ILE A 41 -4.34 5.97 -14.53
C ILE A 41 -5.14 7.08 -13.84
N GLU A 42 -6.46 7.11 -14.03
CA GLU A 42 -7.35 8.07 -13.35
C GLU A 42 -7.28 7.91 -11.82
N ASP A 43 -7.30 6.69 -11.30
CA ASP A 43 -7.13 6.40 -9.86
C ASP A 43 -5.76 6.85 -9.33
N LEU A 44 -4.69 6.71 -10.13
CA LEU A 44 -3.36 7.17 -9.74
C LEU A 44 -3.25 8.70 -9.79
N GLU A 45 -3.84 9.35 -10.78
CA GLU A 45 -3.87 10.81 -10.90
C GLU A 45 -4.66 11.44 -9.75
N THR A 46 -5.82 10.87 -9.40
CA THR A 46 -6.60 11.31 -8.23
C THR A 46 -5.81 11.12 -6.93
N ARG A 47 -5.09 10.00 -6.78
CA ARG A 47 -4.20 9.80 -5.64
C ARG A 47 -3.11 10.87 -5.59
N ILE A 48 -2.41 11.13 -6.71
CA ILE A 48 -1.34 12.14 -6.80
C ILE A 48 -1.87 13.53 -6.39
N ALA A 49 -3.09 13.88 -6.79
CA ALA A 49 -3.72 15.14 -6.40
C ALA A 49 -3.96 15.25 -4.88
N LEU A 50 -4.25 14.14 -4.21
CA LEU A 50 -4.51 14.09 -2.76
C LEU A 50 -3.25 13.92 -1.91
N LEU A 51 -2.19 13.32 -2.45
CA LEU A 51 -0.92 13.06 -1.75
C LEU A 51 -0.36 14.26 -0.96
N PRO A 52 -0.26 15.49 -1.49
CA PRO A 52 0.35 16.59 -0.74
C PRO A 52 -0.41 16.95 0.54
N LEU A 53 -1.75 16.83 0.53
CA LEU A 53 -2.55 17.09 1.73
C LEU A 53 -2.34 16.00 2.78
N LEU A 54 -2.43 14.74 2.37
CA LEU A 54 -2.23 13.59 3.27
C LEU A 54 -0.81 13.56 3.86
N GLN A 55 0.19 13.94 3.06
CA GLN A 55 1.57 14.07 3.51
C GLN A 55 1.68 15.14 4.60
N ALA A 56 1.14 16.35 4.35
CA ALA A 56 1.19 17.43 5.32
C ALA A 56 0.44 17.10 6.63
N GLU A 57 -0.69 16.40 6.55
CA GLU A 57 -1.43 15.93 7.72
C GLU A 57 -0.64 14.89 8.51
N THR A 58 0.01 13.95 7.82
CA THR A 58 0.83 12.91 8.44
C THR A 58 2.06 13.51 9.12
N ASP A 59 2.74 14.46 8.47
CA ASP A 59 3.89 15.18 9.02
C ASP A 59 3.50 15.99 10.26
N ARG A 60 2.34 16.67 10.24
CA ARG A 60 1.82 17.37 11.43
C ARG A 60 1.51 16.41 12.57
N ARG A 61 0.92 15.25 12.25
CA ARG A 61 0.57 14.24 13.27
C ARG A 61 1.81 13.67 13.93
N THR A 62 2.84 13.32 13.17
CA THR A 62 4.08 12.74 13.71
C THR A 62 4.83 13.73 14.59
N LEU A 63 4.97 14.99 14.15
CA LEU A 63 5.63 16.03 14.93
C LEU A 63 4.88 16.37 16.22
N ARG A 64 3.54 16.35 16.20
CA ARG A 64 2.73 16.55 17.41
C ARG A 64 2.98 15.44 18.44
N LEU A 65 2.95 14.18 18.02
CA LEU A 65 3.21 13.05 18.92
C LEU A 65 4.62 13.08 19.50
N LEU A 66 5.63 13.38 18.68
CA LEU A 66 7.00 13.52 19.19
C LEU A 66 7.11 14.67 20.18
N ARG A 67 6.44 15.80 19.91
CA ARG A 67 6.45 16.94 20.82
C ARG A 67 5.84 16.58 22.17
N GLU A 68 4.70 15.90 22.18
CA GLU A 68 4.04 15.41 23.40
C GLU A 68 4.94 14.42 24.16
N ASN A 69 5.55 13.46 23.46
CA ASN A 69 6.44 12.48 24.06
C ASN A 69 7.67 13.15 24.70
N LEU A 70 8.26 14.16 24.04
CA LEU A 70 9.38 14.94 24.58
C LEU A 70 8.98 15.77 25.82
N GLU A 71 7.77 16.32 25.84
CA GLU A 71 7.26 17.05 27.01
C GLU A 71 7.04 16.13 28.22
N GLU A 72 6.51 14.93 27.99
CA GLU A 72 6.34 13.93 29.05
C GLU A 72 7.68 13.33 29.51
N GLU A 73 8.59 13.04 28.58
CA GLU A 73 9.95 12.60 28.89
C GLU A 73 10.66 13.63 29.79
N ALA A 74 10.55 14.92 29.49
CA ALA A 74 11.13 15.99 30.32
C ALA A 74 10.57 16.00 31.75
N LYS A 75 9.29 15.69 31.93
CA LYS A 75 8.66 15.62 33.25
C LYS A 75 9.10 14.37 34.02
N ILE A 76 9.17 13.23 33.35
CA ILE A 76 9.49 11.92 33.95
C ILE A 76 10.98 11.84 34.32
N MET A 77 11.86 12.35 33.45
CA MET A 77 13.32 12.19 33.56
C MET A 77 14.03 13.34 34.28
N LYS A 78 13.30 14.33 34.81
CA LYS A 78 13.87 15.52 35.47
C LYS A 78 14.85 15.22 36.61
N ASP A 79 14.66 14.10 37.31
CA ASP A 79 15.40 13.76 38.52
C ASP A 79 16.58 12.80 38.25
N VAL A 80 16.78 12.36 36.99
CA VAL A 80 17.81 11.38 36.62
C VAL A 80 19.09 12.11 36.18
N PRO A 81 20.23 11.94 36.87
CA PRO A 81 21.47 12.64 36.53
C PRO A 81 22.04 12.12 35.20
N GLY A 82 22.47 13.04 34.33
CA GLY A 82 23.09 12.72 33.04
C GLY A 82 22.13 12.42 31.90
N TRP A 83 20.81 12.45 32.14
CA TRP A 83 19.80 12.30 31.08
C TRP A 83 19.65 13.59 30.27
N LYS A 84 19.71 13.50 28.94
CA LYS A 84 19.40 14.60 28.03
C LYS A 84 18.12 14.27 27.27
N VAL A 85 17.09 15.07 27.51
CA VAL A 85 15.79 14.91 26.85
C VAL A 85 15.94 15.12 25.35
N GLY A 86 15.44 14.17 24.55
CA GLY A 86 15.45 14.26 23.08
C GLY A 86 16.83 14.20 22.44
N GLU A 87 17.85 13.67 23.13
CA GLU A 87 19.15 13.43 22.52
C GLU A 87 19.03 12.34 21.43
N SER A 88 19.49 12.65 20.21
CA SER A 88 19.51 11.70 19.11
C SER A 88 20.49 10.57 19.41
N VAL A 89 20.05 9.32 19.23
CA VAL A 89 20.92 8.13 19.31
C VAL A 89 21.90 8.07 18.14
N PHE A 90 21.55 8.70 17.01
CA PHE A 90 22.38 8.72 15.82
C PHE A 90 23.38 9.88 15.85
N HIS A 91 24.60 9.62 15.36
CA HIS A 91 25.66 10.62 15.20
C HIS A 91 25.45 11.59 14.02
N THR A 92 24.23 11.70 13.49
CA THR A 92 23.91 12.53 12.32
C THR A 92 22.85 13.56 12.66
N ASP A 93 23.00 14.78 12.14
CA ASP A 93 21.99 15.86 12.26
C ASP A 93 20.81 15.71 11.29
N ARG A 94 20.78 14.61 10.52
CA ARG A 94 19.70 14.32 9.56
C ARG A 94 18.44 13.89 10.31
N TRP A 95 17.28 14.33 9.83
CA TRP A 95 16.00 13.79 10.24
C TRP A 95 15.91 12.28 10.00
N VAL A 96 15.63 11.53 11.05
CA VAL A 96 15.34 10.09 11.00
C VAL A 96 13.86 9.89 11.30
N PRO A 97 13.10 9.21 10.43
CA PRO A 97 11.69 8.95 10.68
C PRO A 97 11.54 8.06 11.92
N PRO A 98 10.68 8.44 12.88
CA PRO A 98 10.52 7.68 14.12
C PRO A 98 9.84 6.33 13.86
N THR A 99 10.17 5.35 14.70
CA THR A 99 9.49 4.05 14.66
C THR A 99 8.10 4.12 15.29
N ALA A 100 7.23 3.15 14.99
CA ALA A 100 5.91 3.06 15.62
C ALA A 100 6.02 2.93 17.16
N ASP A 101 7.04 2.22 17.64
CA ASP A 101 7.29 2.08 19.07
C ASP A 101 7.72 3.41 19.71
N GLU A 102 8.61 4.17 19.07
CA GLU A 102 9.01 5.52 19.52
C GLU A 102 7.85 6.52 19.52
N LEU A 103 6.86 6.37 18.64
CA LEU A 103 5.70 7.24 18.63
C LEU A 103 4.66 6.88 19.70
N TYR A 104 4.49 5.59 20.00
CA TYR A 104 3.35 5.08 20.78
C TYR A 104 3.71 4.44 22.13
N TYR A 105 4.96 4.50 22.60
CA TYR A 105 5.35 3.86 23.86
C TYR A 105 4.65 4.40 25.11
N LEU A 106 4.24 5.67 25.13
CA LEU A 106 3.45 6.27 26.23
C LEU A 106 1.94 6.07 26.07
N ARG A 107 1.50 5.65 24.88
CA ARG A 107 0.09 5.47 24.53
C ARG A 107 -0.41 4.10 24.99
N PRO A 108 -1.73 3.91 25.14
CA PRO A 108 -2.27 2.60 25.49
C PRO A 108 -1.86 1.54 24.46
N VAL A 109 -1.57 0.33 24.94
CA VAL A 109 -1.06 -0.79 24.12
C VAL A 109 -1.98 -1.13 22.94
N SER A 110 -3.29 -0.90 23.09
CA SER A 110 -4.27 -1.09 22.01
C SER A 110 -4.00 -0.20 20.80
N GLU A 111 -3.58 1.06 20.98
CA GLU A 111 -3.27 1.97 19.89
C GLU A 111 -2.02 1.53 19.13
N LEU A 112 -0.98 1.12 19.85
CA LEU A 112 0.24 0.58 19.27
C LEU A 112 -0.05 -0.70 18.47
N HIS A 113 -0.82 -1.62 19.05
CA HIS A 113 -1.20 -2.86 18.38
C HIS A 113 -2.01 -2.59 17.10
N ASN A 114 -2.95 -1.65 17.16
CA ASN A 114 -3.74 -1.25 15.99
C ASN A 114 -2.85 -0.58 14.92
N GLN A 115 -1.88 0.25 15.30
CA GLN A 115 -0.98 0.86 14.33
C GLN A 115 -0.08 -0.18 13.63
N LYS A 116 0.42 -1.19 14.38
CA LYS A 116 1.30 -2.22 13.83
C LYS A 116 0.57 -3.27 13.00
N PHE A 117 -0.55 -3.76 13.51
CA PHE A 117 -1.23 -4.94 12.97
C PHE A 117 -2.63 -4.65 12.43
N GLY A 118 -3.17 -3.44 12.60
CA GLY A 118 -4.54 -3.11 12.22
C GLY A 118 -4.85 -3.39 10.75
N LEU A 119 -3.91 -3.12 9.84
CA LEU A 119 -4.10 -3.43 8.42
C LEU A 119 -4.16 -4.95 8.16
N GLN A 120 -3.31 -5.73 8.82
CA GLN A 120 -3.26 -7.18 8.63
C GLN A 120 -4.52 -7.87 9.18
N TRP A 121 -5.05 -7.38 10.31
CA TRP A 121 -6.27 -7.91 10.91
C TRP A 121 -7.55 -7.43 10.22
N TYR A 122 -7.48 -6.39 9.39
CA TYR A 122 -8.65 -5.85 8.69
C TYR A 122 -9.04 -6.66 7.44
N VAL A 123 -8.10 -7.43 6.88
CA VAL A 123 -8.28 -8.28 5.69
C VAL A 123 -8.76 -9.67 6.09
#